data_AF-A0A7K3Y1P2-F1
#
_entry.id   AF-A0A7K3Y1P2-F1
#
_cell.length_a   1.000
_cell.length_b   1.000
_cell.length_c   1.000
_cell.angle_alpha   90.00
_cell.angle_beta   90.00
_cell.angle_gamma   90.00
#
_symmetry.space_group_name_H-M   'P 1'
#
loop_
_entity.id
_entity.type
_entity.pdbx_description
1 polymer ?
#
loop_
_entity_poly.entity_id
_entity_poly.type
_entity_poly.pdbx_seq_one_letter_code
_entity_poly.pdbx_strand_id
1 'polypeptide(L)'
;ADAGVLFNNAAGEAGDVAIPSIIRGRNYLVAISTLGKSPAVSRYIRMRLEAEYADLDLMIDLQDEMRSALKDIEPVQERRSRALWSVLRDEEIWRALASDYDLARALAMERYLHA
;
A
#
# COMPACT_ATOMS: atom_id res chain seq x y z
N ALA A 1 -25.48 -25.69 20.40
CA ALA A 1 -25.30 -25.07 19.08
C ALA A 1 -24.51 -23.81 19.32
N ASP A 2 -23.29 -23.72 18.79
CA ASP A 2 -22.53 -22.47 18.79
C ASP A 2 -23.38 -21.36 18.19
N ALA A 3 -23.38 -20.19 18.79
CA ALA A 3 -24.21 -19.06 18.37
C ALA A 3 -23.84 -18.49 16.98
N GLY A 4 -22.94 -19.15 16.23
CA GLY A 4 -22.40 -18.65 14.96
C GLY A 4 -21.52 -17.40 15.10
N VAL A 5 -21.11 -17.07 16.33
CA VAL A 5 -20.32 -15.87 16.64
C VAL A 5 -18.85 -16.24 16.60
N LEU A 6 -18.14 -15.68 15.62
CA LEU A 6 -16.69 -15.79 15.54
C LEU A 6 -16.03 -15.10 16.74
N PHE A 7 -15.10 -15.77 17.39
CA PHE A 7 -14.32 -15.19 18.49
C PHE A 7 -12.81 -15.36 18.28
N ASN A 8 -12.04 -14.46 18.89
CA ASN A 8 -10.61 -14.64 19.09
C ASN A 8 -10.35 -14.88 20.57
N ASN A 9 -9.48 -15.83 20.88
CA ASN A 9 -8.95 -16.02 22.22
C ASN A 9 -7.42 -15.88 22.18
N ALA A 10 -6.90 -14.89 22.90
CA ALA A 10 -5.47 -14.63 22.99
C ALA A 10 -4.77 -15.45 24.09
N ALA A 11 -5.53 -16.07 25.00
CA ALA A 11 -5.00 -16.82 26.15
C ALA A 11 -5.83 -18.08 26.38
N GLY A 12 -5.52 -19.17 25.66
CA GLY A 12 -6.16 -20.47 25.85
C GLY A 12 -6.43 -21.21 24.54
N GLU A 13 -7.55 -21.94 24.47
CA GLU A 13 -8.00 -22.59 23.24
C GLU A 13 -8.22 -21.56 22.14
N ALA A 14 -7.70 -21.87 20.95
CA ALA A 14 -7.83 -20.99 19.80
C ALA A 14 -9.31 -20.87 19.40
N GLY A 15 -9.76 -19.63 19.24
CA GLY A 15 -11.06 -19.34 18.64
C GLY A 15 -11.02 -19.41 17.10
N ASP A 16 -12.14 -19.06 16.47
CA ASP A 16 -12.32 -19.14 15.02
C ASP A 16 -11.52 -18.09 14.23
N VAL A 17 -11.12 -16.99 14.89
CA VAL A 17 -10.44 -15.86 14.27
C VAL A 17 -9.14 -15.55 14.99
N ALA A 18 -8.10 -15.22 14.22
CA ALA A 18 -6.83 -14.70 14.72
C ALA A 18 -6.70 -13.20 14.41
N ILE A 19 -6.24 -12.41 15.38
CA ILE A 19 -5.93 -10.99 15.16
C ILE A 19 -4.53 -10.85 14.55
N PRO A 20 -4.39 -10.34 13.32
CA PRO A 20 -3.10 -10.18 12.65
C PRO A 20 -2.34 -8.94 13.15
N SER A 21 -1.07 -8.83 12.75
CA SER A 21 -0.33 -7.57 12.82
C SER A 21 -0.84 -6.63 11.72
N ILE A 22 -1.18 -5.38 12.06
CA ILE A 22 -1.76 -4.42 11.12
C ILE A 22 -0.79 -3.25 10.89
N ILE A 23 -0.64 -2.84 9.63
CA ILE A 23 -0.14 -1.52 9.22
C ILE A 23 -1.33 -0.75 8.65
N ARG A 24 -1.48 0.52 8.99
CA ARG A 24 -2.55 1.37 8.46
C ARG A 24 -2.02 2.78 8.20
N GLY A 25 -2.32 3.28 7.01
CA GLY A 25 -2.25 4.70 6.67
C GLY A 25 -3.65 5.27 6.44
N ARG A 26 -3.72 6.47 5.86
CA ARG A 26 -4.98 7.13 5.47
C ARG A 26 -5.69 6.36 4.35
N ASN A 27 -4.92 5.86 3.38
CA ASN A 27 -5.42 5.27 2.14
C ASN A 27 -5.22 3.75 2.05
N TYR A 28 -4.63 3.11 3.07
CA TYR A 28 -4.31 1.68 3.03
C TYR A 28 -4.38 0.96 4.38
N LEU A 29 -4.58 -0.35 4.30
CA LEU A 29 -4.48 -1.30 5.41
C LEU A 29 -3.78 -2.57 4.93
N VAL A 30 -2.74 -2.99 5.65
CA VAL A 30 -2.05 -4.26 5.42
C VAL A 30 -2.18 -5.12 6.66
N ALA A 31 -2.63 -6.37 6.49
CA ALA A 31 -2.71 -7.36 7.54
C ALA A 31 -1.68 -8.47 7.32
N ILE A 32 -0.88 -8.76 8.35
CA ILE A 32 0.21 -9.73 8.31
C ILE A 32 -0.06 -10.80 9.37
N SER A 33 -0.10 -12.06 8.95
CA SER A 33 -0.33 -13.20 9.83
C SER A 33 0.61 -14.35 9.50
N THR A 34 1.08 -15.05 10.52
CA THR A 34 1.74 -16.35 10.42
C THR A 34 0.83 -17.49 10.89
N LEU A 35 -0.49 -17.25 10.96
CA LEU A 35 -1.48 -18.19 11.50
C LEU A 35 -1.13 -18.65 12.92
N GLY A 36 -0.62 -17.72 13.74
CA GLY A 36 -0.20 -17.97 15.12
C GLY A 36 1.16 -18.67 15.27
N LYS A 37 1.78 -19.17 14.18
CA LYS A 37 3.06 -19.90 14.26
C LYS A 37 4.22 -19.05 14.76
N SER A 38 4.22 -17.75 14.47
CA SER A 38 5.27 -16.84 14.94
C SER A 38 4.78 -15.39 15.02
N PRO A 39 4.28 -14.96 16.18
CA PRO A 39 3.92 -13.55 16.42
C PRO A 39 5.11 -12.60 16.23
N ALA A 40 6.33 -13.05 16.59
CA ALA A 40 7.55 -12.28 16.43
C ALA A 40 7.86 -12.00 14.94
N VAL A 41 7.69 -12.97 14.05
CA VAL A 41 7.89 -12.77 12.60
C VAL A 41 6.83 -11.82 12.03
N SER A 42 5.56 -11.96 12.40
CA SER A 42 4.51 -11.03 11.97
C SER A 42 4.84 -9.59 12.39
N ARG A 43 5.31 -9.39 13.63
CA ARG A 43 5.76 -8.09 14.12
C ARG A 43 6.99 -7.57 13.35
N TYR A 44 7.96 -8.43 13.08
CA TYR A 44 9.18 -8.06 12.35
C TYR A 44 8.85 -7.57 10.93
N ILE A 45 8.03 -8.32 10.18
CA ILE A 45 7.59 -7.92 8.83
C ILE A 45 6.82 -6.59 8.89
N ARG A 46 5.91 -6.44 9.87
CA ARG A 46 5.16 -5.19 10.07
C ARG A 46 6.10 -3.99 10.18
N MET A 47 7.09 -4.08 11.07
CA MET A 47 8.06 -3.00 11.30
C MET A 47 8.94 -2.72 10.07
N ARG A 48 9.33 -3.75 9.31
CA ARG A 48 10.11 -3.58 8.08
C ARG A 48 9.32 -2.84 7.01
N LEU A 49 8.05 -3.21 6.80
CA LEU A 49 7.19 -2.56 5.82
C LEU A 49 6.79 -1.14 6.24
N GLU A 50 6.55 -0.89 7.53
CA GLU A 50 6.33 0.47 8.06
C GLU A 50 7.51 1.39 7.79
N ALA A 51 8.74 0.89 7.95
CA ALA A 51 9.95 1.67 7.71
C ALA A 51 10.22 1.89 6.22
N GLU A 52 10.04 0.85 5.40
CA GLU A 52 10.29 0.91 3.94
C GLU A 52 9.28 1.81 3.22
N TYR A 53 8.02 1.79 3.65
CA TYR A 53 6.91 2.43 2.96
C TYR A 53 6.26 3.52 3.81
N ALA A 54 7.07 4.36 4.46
CA ALA A 54 6.61 5.48 5.26
C ALA A 54 5.74 6.46 4.46
N ASP A 55 6.07 6.67 3.18
CA ASP A 55 5.41 7.63 2.28
C ASP A 55 4.34 6.98 1.38
N LEU A 56 3.86 5.78 1.73
CA LEU A 56 2.91 5.02 0.90
C LEU A 56 1.59 5.77 0.68
N ASP A 57 1.09 6.48 1.68
CA ASP A 57 -0.11 7.30 1.53
C ASP A 57 0.06 8.36 0.44
N LEU A 58 1.23 9.03 0.39
CA LEU A 58 1.54 10.04 -0.62
C LEU A 58 1.67 9.41 -2.01
N MET A 59 2.27 8.23 -2.10
CA MET A 59 2.30 7.49 -3.37
C MET A 59 0.89 7.10 -3.82
N ILE A 60 -0.01 6.70 -2.92
CA ILE A 60 -1.40 6.39 -3.28
C ILE A 60 -2.14 7.63 -3.76
N ASP A 61 -1.96 8.78 -3.10
CA ASP A 61 -2.52 10.06 -3.54
C ASP A 61 -2.03 10.40 -4.96
N LEU A 62 -0.71 10.31 -5.20
CA LEU A 62 -0.12 10.53 -6.52
C LEU A 62 -0.67 9.58 -7.58
N GLN A 63 -0.83 8.28 -7.25
CA GLN A 63 -1.42 7.30 -8.16
C GLN A 63 -2.85 7.64 -8.56
N ASP A 64 -3.66 8.19 -7.65
CA ASP A 64 -5.03 8.56 -7.97
C ASP A 64 -5.10 9.80 -8.88
N GLU A 65 -4.23 10.78 -8.65
CA GLU A 65 -4.07 11.93 -9.55
C GLU A 65 -3.61 11.50 -10.94
N MET A 66 -2.57 10.66 -11.01
CA MET A 66 -2.04 10.14 -12.28
C MET A 66 -3.09 9.31 -13.03
N ARG A 67 -3.86 8.48 -12.33
CA ARG A 67 -4.95 7.70 -12.92
C ARG A 67 -6.02 8.62 -13.49
N SER A 68 -6.36 9.69 -12.80
CA SER A 68 -7.37 10.65 -13.26
C SER A 68 -6.89 11.36 -14.53
N ALA A 69 -5.66 11.85 -14.56
CA ALA A 69 -5.12 12.52 -15.74
C ALA A 69 -4.92 11.57 -16.94
N LEU A 70 -4.44 10.34 -16.70
CA LEU A 70 -4.23 9.33 -17.75
C LEU A 70 -5.53 8.90 -18.46
N LYS A 71 -6.68 8.96 -17.77
CA LYS A 71 -7.98 8.63 -18.38
C LYS A 71 -8.34 9.59 -19.52
N ASP A 72 -7.91 10.84 -19.44
CA ASP A 72 -8.27 11.87 -20.42
C ASP A 72 -7.37 11.83 -21.66
N ILE A 73 -6.15 11.32 -21.53
CA ILE A 73 -5.11 11.41 -22.57
C ILE A 73 -4.75 10.07 -23.21
N GLU A 74 -4.90 8.95 -22.50
CA GLU A 74 -4.51 7.62 -23.00
C GLU A 74 -5.72 6.68 -23.01
N PRO A 75 -6.33 6.43 -24.20
CA PRO A 75 -7.53 5.61 -24.31
C PRO A 75 -7.28 4.12 -24.03
N VAL A 76 -6.05 3.62 -24.22
CA VAL A 76 -5.70 2.20 -24.09
C VAL A 76 -5.43 1.84 -22.62
N GLN A 77 -6.24 0.94 -22.07
CA GLN A 77 -6.16 0.53 -20.66
C GLN A 77 -4.80 -0.06 -20.30
N GLU A 78 -4.22 -0.90 -21.15
CA GLU A 78 -2.93 -1.53 -20.90
C GLU A 78 -1.79 -0.51 -20.84
N ARG A 79 -1.89 0.58 -21.61
CA ARG A 79 -0.91 1.68 -21.58
C ARG A 79 -1.01 2.48 -20.29
N ARG A 80 -2.23 2.83 -19.86
CA ARG A 80 -2.47 3.49 -18.55
C ARG A 80 -1.91 2.65 -17.41
N SER A 81 -2.22 1.36 -17.37
CA SER A 81 -1.71 0.45 -16.34
C SER A 81 -0.19 0.37 -16.33
N ARG A 82 0.47 0.35 -17.50
CA ARG A 82 1.93 0.37 -17.58
C ARG A 82 2.52 1.68 -17.04
N ALA A 83 1.94 2.82 -17.38
CA ALA A 83 2.40 4.12 -16.89
C ALA A 83 2.31 4.20 -15.36
N LEU A 84 1.14 3.86 -14.78
CA LEU A 84 0.94 3.78 -13.34
C LEU A 84 1.94 2.83 -12.68
N TRP A 85 2.21 1.69 -13.33
CA TRP A 85 3.15 0.72 -12.77
C TRP A 85 4.60 1.21 -12.80
N SER A 86 4.97 2.00 -13.82
CA SER A 86 6.28 2.62 -13.92
C SER A 86 6.48 3.68 -12.83
N VAL A 87 5.47 4.50 -12.51
CA VAL A 87 5.53 5.47 -11.40
C VAL A 87 5.87 4.80 -10.07
N LEU A 88 5.23 3.67 -9.74
CA LEU A 88 5.50 2.95 -8.48
C LEU A 88 6.90 2.36 -8.40
N ARG A 89 7.59 2.18 -9.54
CA ARG A 89 8.97 1.66 -9.60
C ARG A 89 10.01 2.76 -9.76
N ASP A 90 9.60 4.02 -9.84
CA ASP A 90 10.52 5.14 -9.99
C ASP A 90 11.05 5.58 -8.60
N GLU A 91 12.29 5.19 -8.30
CA GLU A 91 12.96 5.53 -7.04
C GLU A 91 13.17 7.03 -6.84
N GLU A 92 13.21 7.82 -7.92
CA GLU A 92 13.33 9.27 -7.81
C GLU A 92 12.01 9.91 -7.39
N ILE A 93 10.88 9.38 -7.88
CA ILE A 93 9.55 9.80 -7.42
C ILE A 93 9.41 9.46 -5.93
N TRP A 94 9.80 8.27 -5.50
CA TRP A 94 9.79 7.92 -4.07
C TRP A 94 10.65 8.86 -3.22
N ARG A 95 11.87 9.17 -3.67
CA ARG A 95 12.74 10.14 -2.97
C ARG A 95 12.15 11.55 -2.94
N ALA A 96 11.51 11.98 -4.03
CA ALA A 96 10.81 13.25 -4.07
C ALA A 96 9.62 13.26 -3.10
N LEU A 97 8.79 12.21 -3.06
CA LEU A 97 7.65 12.12 -2.12
C LEU A 97 8.07 12.28 -0.65
N ALA A 98 9.24 11.75 -0.28
CA ALA A 98 9.78 11.86 1.07
C ALA A 98 10.18 13.31 1.46
N SER A 99 10.20 14.26 0.52
CA SER A 99 10.69 15.63 0.72
C SER A 99 9.74 16.71 0.24
N ASP A 100 9.15 16.54 -0.94
CA ASP A 100 8.28 17.49 -1.62
C ASP A 100 7.31 16.75 -2.56
N TYR A 101 6.03 16.80 -2.21
CA TYR A 101 4.96 16.17 -2.99
C TYR A 101 4.78 16.81 -4.37
N ASP A 102 4.88 18.15 -4.46
CA ASP A 102 4.67 18.86 -5.71
C ASP A 102 5.79 18.56 -6.71
N LEU A 103 7.03 18.42 -6.22
CA LEU A 103 8.15 17.95 -7.03
C LEU A 103 7.91 16.52 -7.55
N ALA A 104 7.50 15.60 -6.68
CA ALA A 104 7.22 14.21 -7.07
C ALA A 104 6.11 14.13 -8.13
N ARG A 105 5.06 14.93 -7.94
CA ARG A 105 3.95 15.08 -8.87
C ARG A 105 4.41 15.61 -10.22
N ALA A 106 5.21 16.69 -10.24
CA ALA A 106 5.76 17.25 -11.47
C ALA A 106 6.61 16.22 -12.24
N LEU A 107 7.51 15.51 -11.54
CA LEU A 107 8.33 14.45 -12.11
C LEU A 107 7.48 13.32 -12.72
N ALA A 108 6.46 12.87 -12.00
CA ALA A 108 5.56 11.82 -12.48
C ALA A 108 4.81 12.26 -13.74
N MET A 109 4.28 13.48 -13.75
CA MET A 109 3.55 14.02 -14.89
C MET A 109 4.45 14.18 -16.12
N GLU A 110 5.62 14.79 -15.95
CA GLU A 110 6.58 14.98 -17.03
C GLU A 110 6.96 13.64 -17.69
N ARG A 111 7.23 12.61 -16.88
CA ARG A 111 7.73 11.32 -17.38
C ARG A 111 6.65 10.40 -17.94
N TYR A 112 5.43 10.45 -17.41
CA TYR A 112 4.45 9.39 -17.64
C TYR A 112 3.09 9.87 -18.16
N LEU A 113 2.85 11.18 -18.29
CA LEU A 113 1.69 11.70 -19.03
C LEU A 113 2.02 12.09 -20.48
N HIS A 114 3.30 12.33 -20.80
CA HIS A 114 3.71 12.82 -22.12
C HIS A 114 4.59 11.84 -22.92
N ALA A 115 4.75 10.61 -22.42
CA ALA A 115 5.54 9.55 -23.07
C ALA A 115 4.72 8.67 -24.02
#